data_AF-A0A7C5HZ87-F1
#
_entry.id   AF-A0A7C5HZ87-F1
#
_cell.length_a   1.000
_cell.length_b   1.000
_cell.length_c   1.000
_cell.angle_alpha   90.00
_cell.angle_beta   90.00
_cell.angle_gamma   90.00
#
_symmetry.space_group_name_H-M   'P 1'
#
loop_
_entity.id
_entity.type
_entity.pdbx_description
1 polymer ?
#
loop_
_entity_poly.entity_id
_entity_poly.type
_entity_poly.pdbx_seq_one_letter_code
_entity_poly.pdbx_strand_id
1 'polypeptide(L)' 'EIEENQIKQLKQIKRLRSEKRLKSSLNSLKQASQSDKNLMPFIYDCVKEMATIGEITSVLKETYGTYRENLIF' A
#
# COMPACT_ATOMS: atom_id res chain seq x y z
N GLU A 1 3.11 -12.31 22.02
CA GLU A 1 4.49 -12.12 21.50
C GLU A 1 4.57 -11.77 20.01
N ILE A 2 4.06 -12.59 19.07
CA ILE A 2 4.22 -12.32 17.62
C ILE A 2 3.55 -11.01 17.17
N GLU A 3 2.29 -10.79 17.58
CA GLU A 3 1.54 -9.58 17.24
C GLU A 3 2.21 -8.31 17.77
N GLU A 4 2.65 -8.32 19.02
CA GLU A 4 3.32 -7.20 19.66
C GLU A 4 4.65 -6.85 18.97
N ASN A 5 5.40 -7.86 18.53
CA ASN A 5 6.62 -7.66 17.75
C ASN A 5 6.32 -7.03 16.38
N GLN A 6 5.27 -7.47 15.71
CA GLN A 6 4.85 -6.86 14.45
C GLN A 6 4.44 -5.39 14.63
N ILE A 7 3.70 -5.08 15.69
CA ILE A 7 3.30 -3.70 16.03
C ILE A 7 4.54 -2.84 16.31
N LYS A 8 5.53 -3.36 17.04
CA LYS A 8 6.78 -2.64 17.32
C LYS A 8 7.57 -2.35 16.05
N GLN A 9 7.72 -3.32 15.15
CA GLN A 9 8.39 -3.12 13.85
C GLN A 9 7.67 -2.07 13.00
N LEU A 10 6.33 -2.13 12.92
CA LEU A 10 5.55 -1.13 12.21
C LEU A 10 5.74 0.28 12.78
N LYS A 11 5.77 0.43 14.11
CA LYS A 11 6.04 1.73 14.75
C LYS A 11 7.45 2.25 14.43
N GLN A 12 8.45 1.40 14.41
CA GLN A 12 9.83 1.78 14.04
C GLN A 12 9.92 2.24 12.58
N ILE A 13 9.35 1.46 11.65
CA ILE A 13 9.33 1.82 10.22
C ILE A 13 8.62 3.16 10.01
N LYS A 14 7.47 3.36 10.67
CA LYS A 14 6.72 4.62 10.59
C LYS A 14 7.49 5.82 11.11
N ARG A 15 8.39 5.64 12.09
CA ARG A 15 9.22 6.70 12.65
C ARG A 15 10.41 7.07 11.76
N LEU A 16 10.96 6.11 11.02
CA LEU A 16 12.19 6.28 10.22
C LEU A 16 11.91 6.80 8.80
N ARG A 17 10.70 6.60 8.28
CA ARG A 17 10.34 6.97 6.90
C ARG A 17 9.94 8.43 6.75
N SER A 18 10.04 8.95 5.53
CA SER A 18 9.51 10.27 5.18
C SER A 18 8.03 10.17 4.80
N GLU A 19 7.13 10.75 5.61
CA GLU A 19 5.70 10.78 5.28
C GLU A 19 5.39 11.48 3.95
N LYS A 20 6.15 12.54 3.62
CA LYS A 20 5.95 13.30 2.38
C LYS A 20 6.24 12.45 1.15
N ARG A 21 7.37 11.73 1.14
CA ARG A 21 7.77 10.87 0.01
C ARG A 21 6.85 9.66 -0.12
N LEU A 22 6.45 9.08 1.01
CA LEU A 22 5.47 8.00 1.03
C LEU A 22 4.14 8.43 0.41
N LYS A 23 3.57 9.56 0.86
CA LYS A 23 2.31 10.08 0.30
C LYS A 23 2.42 10.35 -1.21
N SER A 24 3.55 10.89 -1.65
CA SER A 24 3.81 11.10 -3.08
C SER A 24 3.80 9.78 -3.86
N SER A 25 4.50 8.77 -3.36
CA SER A 25 4.60 7.46 -4.04
C SER A 25 3.25 6.72 -4.06
N LEU A 26 2.50 6.77 -2.96
CA LEU A 26 1.14 6.19 -2.88
C LEU A 26 0.17 6.90 -3.84
N ASN A 27 0.28 8.23 -3.99
CA ASN A 27 -0.51 8.96 -4.98
C ASN A 27 -0.15 8.57 -6.42
N SER A 28 1.14 8.40 -6.73
CA SER A 28 1.58 7.92 -8.04
C SER A 28 1.02 6.52 -8.33
N LEU A 29 1.05 5.62 -7.33
CA LEU A 29 0.44 4.30 -7.44
C LEU A 29 -1.07 4.38 -7.70
N LYS A 30 -1.78 5.28 -6.99
CA LYS A 30 -3.22 5.50 -7.17
C LYS A 30 -3.56 5.99 -8.58
N GLN A 31 -2.78 6.91 -9.12
CA GLN A 31 -2.96 7.40 -10.49
C GLN A 31 -2.65 6.30 -11.51
N ALA A 32 -1.61 5.50 -11.26
CA ALA A 32 -1.26 4.38 -12.10
C ALA A 32 -2.38 3.33 -12.13
N SER A 33 -3.02 3.03 -10.98
CA SER A 33 -4.14 2.07 -10.89
C SER A 33 -5.45 2.56 -11.49
N GLN A 34 -5.54 3.84 -11.84
CA GLN A 34 -6.66 4.39 -12.63
C GLN A 34 -6.36 4.42 -14.13
N SER A 35 -5.18 3.96 -14.54
CA SER A 35 -4.72 3.95 -15.93
C SER A 35 -4.30 2.54 -16.35
N ASP A 36 -4.08 2.32 -17.64
CA ASP A 36 -3.61 1.02 -18.17
C ASP A 36 -2.08 0.86 -18.09
N LYS A 37 -1.46 1.41 -17.04
CA LYS A 37 -0.01 1.37 -16.83
C LYS A 37 0.38 0.17 -15.99
N ASN A 38 1.59 -0.34 -16.22
CA ASN A 38 2.17 -1.37 -15.36
C ASN A 38 2.37 -0.83 -13.93
N LEU A 39 1.77 -1.50 -12.95
CA LEU A 39 1.79 -1.11 -11.53
C LEU A 39 3.09 -1.49 -10.81
N MET A 40 3.82 -2.50 -11.29
CA MET A 40 5.05 -2.98 -10.65
C MET A 40 6.09 -1.88 -10.34
N PRO A 41 6.44 -0.96 -11.26
CA PRO A 41 7.38 0.13 -10.94
C PRO A 41 6.88 1.02 -9.80
N PHE A 42 5.57 1.32 -9.75
CA PHE A 42 4.99 2.16 -8.69
C PHE A 42 4.96 1.44 -7.34
N ILE A 43 4.70 0.12 -7.35
CA ILE A 43 4.77 -0.70 -6.12
C ILE A 43 6.21 -0.73 -5.60
N TYR A 44 7.20 -0.88 -6.49
CA TYR A 44 8.61 -0.85 -6.11
C TYR A 44 8.99 0.48 -5.43
N ASP A 45 8.56 1.61 -6.00
CA ASP A 45 8.80 2.93 -5.41
C ASP A 45 8.13 3.08 -4.04
N CYS A 46 6.90 2.58 -3.86
CA CYS A 46 6.25 2.54 -2.54
C CYS A 46 7.06 1.72 -1.52
N VAL A 47 7.54 0.54 -1.90
CA VAL A 47 8.35 -0.32 -1.02
C VAL A 47 9.68 0.36 -0.66
N LYS A 48 10.31 1.05 -1.62
CA LYS A 48 11.55 1.82 -1.40
C LYS A 48 11.36 2.95 -0.39
N GLU A 49 10.17 3.56 -0.36
CA GLU A 49 9.78 4.57 0.65
C GLU A 49 9.23 3.95 1.95
N MET A 50 9.46 2.65 2.17
CA MET A 50 9.02 1.89 3.34
C MET A 50 7.49 1.94 3.57
N ALA A 51 6.74 1.86 2.47
CA ALA A 51 5.31 1.59 2.54
C ALA A 51 5.03 0.20 3.09
N THR A 52 4.00 0.09 3.90
CA THR A 52 3.52 -1.20 4.41
C THR A 52 2.58 -1.87 3.39
N ILE A 53 2.45 -3.19 3.48
CA ILE A 53 1.48 -3.95 2.67
C ILE A 53 0.06 -3.40 2.86
N GLY A 54 -0.31 -3.01 4.08
CA GLY A 54 -1.61 -2.41 4.36
C GLY A 54 -1.86 -1.10 3.60
N GLU A 55 -0.84 -0.25 3.50
CA GLU A 55 -0.96 1.05 2.80
C GLU A 55 -1.06 0.87 1.28
N ILE A 56 -0.24 -0.01 0.71
CA ILE A 56 -0.29 -0.32 -0.73
C ILE A 56 -1.65 -0.95 -1.08
N THR A 57 -2.09 -1.94 -0.31
CA THR A 57 -3.39 -2.60 -0.54
C THR A 57 -4.56 -1.67 -0.30
N SER A 58 -4.47 -0.72 0.64
CA SER A 58 -5.51 0.30 0.84
C SER A 58 -5.71 1.14 -0.41
N VAL A 59 -4.62 1.60 -1.04
CA VAL A 59 -4.70 2.37 -2.29
C VAL A 59 -5.35 1.54 -3.40
N LEU A 60 -4.95 0.27 -3.55
CA LEU A 60 -5.52 -0.61 -4.56
C LEU A 60 -7.00 -0.92 -4.31
N LYS A 61 -7.41 -1.06 -3.03
CA LYS A 61 -8.82 -1.23 -2.65
C LYS A 61 -9.64 0.02 -2.92
N GLU A 62 -9.08 1.21 -2.78
CA GLU A 62 -9.77 2.45 -3.13
C GLU A 62 -10.06 2.54 -4.64
N THR A 63 -9.18 2.00 -5.49
CA THR A 63 -9.36 2.07 -6.95
C THR A 63 -10.12 0.88 -7.54
N TYR A 64 -9.87 -0.33 -7.05
CA TYR A 64 -10.47 -1.55 -7.59
C TYR A 64 -11.60 -2.12 -6.73
N GLY A 65 -11.79 -1.58 -5.52
CA GLY A 65 -12.67 -2.18 -4.54
C GLY A 65 -12.08 -3.46 -3.93
N THR A 66 -12.94 -4.23 -3.28
CA THR A 66 -12.62 -5.55 -2.75
C THR A 66 -13.47 -6.58 -3.46
N TYR A 67 -12.87 -7.68 -3.89
CA TYR A 67 -13.62 -8.82 -4.38
C TYR A 67 -14.65 -9.28 -3.33
N ARG A 68 -15.89 -9.49 -3.77
CA ARG A 68 -16.96 -10.10 -3.00
C ARG A 68 -17.46 -11.30 -3.79
N GLU A 69 -17.45 -12.46 -3.16
CA GLU A 69 -17.96 -13.67 -3.79
C GLU A 69 -19.46 -13.51 -4.06
N ASN A 70 -19.86 -13.77 -5.31
CA ASN A 70 -21.26 -13.72 -5.69
C ASN A 70 -21.88 -15.09 -5.42
N LEU A 71 -22.56 -15.22 -4.28
CA LEU A 71 -23.32 -16.42 -3.93
C LEU A 71 -24.56 -16.48 -4.84
N ILE A 72 -24.45 -17.19 -5.96
CA ILE A 72 -25.60 -17.53 -6.80
C ILE A 72 -26.27 -18.73 -6.12
N PHE A 73 -27.45 -18.50 -5.55
CA PHE A 73 -28.34 -19.53 -5.01
C PHE A 73 -29.28 -20.06 -6.10
#